data_AF-A0A6N9VD57-F1
#
_entry.id   AF-A0A6N9VD57-F1
#
_cell.length_a   1.000
_cell.length_b   1.000
_cell.length_c   1.000
_cell.angle_alpha   90.00
_cell.angle_beta   90.00
_cell.angle_gamma   90.00
#
_symmetry.space_group_name_H-M   'P 1'
#
loop_
_entity.id
_entity.type
_entity.pdbx_description
1 polymer ?
#
loop_
_entity_poly.entity_id
_entity_poly.type
_entity_poly.pdbx_seq_one_letter_code
_entity_poly.pdbx_strand_id
1 'polypeptide(L)'
;MAEADVDQGARSGARTPTVIADDLHIVYRVNGTKGGKGSATAALSRILKRGEERGVRKVHAVKGVSFTAYRGEAIGLIGSNGSGKSTLLKAVAGL
;
A
#
# COMPACT_ATOMS: atom_id res chain seq x y z
N MET A 1 -12.58 -8.01 30.12
CA MET A 1 -12.96 -8.14 28.71
C MET A 1 -11.66 -8.43 27.97
N ALA A 2 -11.48 -9.69 27.57
CA ALA A 2 -10.21 -10.23 27.12
C ALA A 2 -10.03 -9.96 25.62
N GLU A 3 -8.96 -9.27 25.24
CA GLU A 3 -8.46 -9.28 23.86
C GLU A 3 -7.31 -10.26 23.80
N ALA A 4 -7.52 -11.28 22.97
CA ALA A 4 -6.82 -12.53 22.95
C ALA A 4 -5.40 -12.42 22.38
N ASP A 5 -4.57 -13.32 22.92
CA ASP A 5 -3.22 -13.68 22.51
C ASP A 5 -2.97 -13.60 20.99
N VAL A 6 -2.00 -12.78 20.61
CA VAL A 6 -1.25 -12.92 19.35
C VAL A 6 0.17 -13.41 19.69
N ASP A 7 0.27 -14.51 20.46
CA ASP A 7 1.50 -15.27 20.66
C ASP A 7 1.26 -16.79 20.49
N GLN A 8 0.71 -17.19 19.33
CA GLN A 8 0.51 -18.61 19.00
C GLN A 8 1.28 -19.07 17.76
N GLY A 9 2.58 -18.75 17.70
CA GLY A 9 3.51 -19.34 16.74
C GLY A 9 4.73 -20.02 17.37
N ALA A 10 5.11 -19.63 18.59
CA ALA A 10 6.29 -20.13 19.26
C ALA A 10 5.98 -21.33 20.17
N ARG A 11 5.69 -22.50 19.56
CA ARG A 11 5.95 -23.86 20.11
C ARG A 11 5.30 -24.96 19.25
N SER A 12 5.90 -25.29 18.10
CA SER A 12 5.75 -26.62 17.45
C SER A 12 6.75 -26.77 16.29
N GLY A 13 7.99 -27.13 16.60
CA GLY A 13 9.09 -27.27 15.64
C GLY A 13 9.62 -25.92 15.18
N ALA A 14 10.93 -25.67 15.31
CA ALA A 14 11.53 -24.37 14.97
C ALA A 14 11.45 -24.11 13.46
N ARG A 15 10.32 -23.58 12.98
CA ARG A 15 10.18 -23.12 11.59
C ARG A 15 11.06 -21.90 11.41
N THR A 16 11.90 -21.93 10.37
CA THR A 16 12.78 -20.80 10.04
C THR A 16 11.96 -19.73 9.32
N PRO A 17 11.76 -18.53 9.89
CA PRO A 17 11.14 -17.43 9.16
C PRO A 17 12.05 -16.99 8.01
N THR A 18 11.47 -16.68 6.86
CA THR A 18 12.20 -16.23 5.66
C THR A 18 11.81 -14.82 5.23
N VAL A 19 10.55 -14.42 5.46
CA VAL A 19 10.06 -13.05 5.24
C VAL A 19 9.24 -12.64 6.43
N ILE A 20 9.49 -11.45 6.97
CA ILE A 20 8.70 -10.84 8.03
C ILE A 20 8.29 -9.46 7.52
N ALA A 21 6.99 -9.25 7.33
CA ALA A 21 6.41 -7.93 7.17
C ALA A 21 5.75 -7.56 8.50
N ASP A 22 6.15 -6.43 9.07
CA ASP A 22 5.59 -5.90 10.29
C ASP A 22 5.14 -4.46 10.04
N ASP A 23 3.84 -4.21 10.25
CA ASP A 23 3.16 -2.93 10.06
C ASP A 23 3.54 -2.20 8.76
N LEU A 24 3.51 -2.93 7.63
CA LEU A 24 3.95 -2.37 6.36
C LEU A 24 2.94 -1.37 5.79
N HIS A 25 3.37 -0.12 5.62
CA HIS A 25 2.63 0.95 4.94
C HIS A 25 3.36 1.41 3.67
N ILE A 26 2.62 1.51 2.56
CA ILE A 26 3.14 2.08 1.30
C ILE A 26 2.23 3.21 0.84
N VAL A 27 2.80 4.41 0.76
CA VAL A 27 2.10 5.63 0.35
C VAL A 27 2.81 6.26 -0.83
N TYR A 28 2.14 6.31 -1.98
CA TYR A 28 2.63 7.02 -3.16
C TYR A 28 2.20 8.47 -3.14
N ARG A 29 3.07 9.35 -3.63
CA ARG A 29 2.74 10.73 -3.98
C ARG A 29 2.45 10.77 -5.47
N VAL A 30 1.22 11.09 -5.84
CA VAL A 30 0.83 11.26 -7.24
C VAL A 30 0.59 12.73 -7.51
N ASN A 31 1.27 13.27 -8.51
CA ASN A 31 1.06 14.64 -8.95
C ASN A 31 -0.24 14.67 -9.74
N GLY A 32 -1.27 15.33 -9.20
CA GLY A 32 -2.56 15.40 -9.88
C GLY A 32 -2.52 16.36 -11.06
N THR A 33 -2.66 15.86 -12.29
CA THR A 33 -3.35 16.61 -13.34
C THR A 33 -4.84 16.53 -13.01
N LYS A 34 -5.44 17.63 -12.52
CA LYS A 34 -6.90 17.69 -12.30
C LYS A 34 -7.61 17.34 -13.61
N GLY A 35 -8.12 16.11 -13.69
CA GLY A 35 -8.91 15.57 -14.78
C GLY A 35 -10.26 16.28 -14.85
N GLY A 36 -10.35 17.27 -15.72
CA GLY A 36 -11.61 17.70 -16.29
C GLY A 36 -11.50 17.47 -17.79
N LYS A 37 -12.55 16.89 -18.41
CA LYS A 37 -12.76 17.00 -19.85
C LYS A 37 -12.56 18.48 -20.21
N GLY A 38 -11.64 18.76 -21.14
CA GLY A 38 -11.15 20.10 -21.43
C GLY A 38 -12.27 21.06 -21.84
N SER A 39 -12.88 21.72 -20.85
CA SER A 39 -13.75 22.87 -21.04
C SER A 39 -12.91 24.14 -20.92
N ALA A 40 -13.20 25.15 -21.75
CA ALA A 40 -12.58 26.47 -21.66
C ALA A 40 -12.68 27.05 -20.23
N THR A 41 -13.77 26.76 -19.51
CA THR A 41 -13.98 27.15 -18.11
C THR A 41 -12.98 26.47 -17.17
N ALA A 42 -12.65 25.20 -17.41
CA ALA A 42 -11.66 24.46 -16.63
C ALA A 42 -10.24 24.98 -16.90
N ALA A 43 -9.93 25.40 -18.14
CA ALA A 43 -8.66 26.02 -18.49
C ALA A 43 -8.50 27.40 -17.83
N LEU A 44 -9.52 28.25 -17.89
CA LEU A 44 -9.52 29.57 -17.24
C LEU A 44 -9.38 29.45 -15.72
N SER A 45 -10.11 28.51 -15.10
CA SER A 45 -10.01 28.24 -13.66
C SER A 45 -8.60 27.82 -13.23
N ARG A 46 -7.83 27.15 -14.09
CA ARG A 46 -6.42 26.78 -13.82
C ARG A 46 -5.47 27.97 -13.92
N ILE A 47 -5.78 28.97 -14.76
CA ILE A 47 -4.99 30.20 -14.86
C ILE A 47 -5.22 31.09 -13.64
N LEU A 48 -6.47 31.23 -13.20
CA LEU A 48 -6.82 32.01 -12.01
C LEU A 48 -6.29 31.39 -10.72
N LYS A 49 -6.25 30.05 -10.61
CA LYS A 49 -5.74 29.33 -9.43
C LYS A 49 -4.23 29.10 -9.41
N ARG A 50 -3.44 29.84 -10.21
CA ARG A 50 -1.97 29.65 -10.36
C ARG A 50 -1.13 29.77 -9.07
N GLY A 51 -1.72 30.19 -7.94
CA GLY A 51 -1.04 30.27 -6.64
C GLY A 51 -1.26 29.09 -5.69
N GLU A 52 -2.16 28.16 -6.01
CA GLU A 52 -2.43 27.00 -5.15
C GLU A 52 -1.57 25.82 -5.63
N GLU A 53 -0.65 25.35 -4.77
CA GLU A 53 0.28 24.25 -5.10
C GLU A 53 -0.44 23.13 -5.85
N ARG A 54 0.10 22.71 -7.00
CA ARG A 54 -0.44 21.61 -7.80
C ARG A 54 -0.59 20.39 -6.90
N GLY A 55 -1.83 20.13 -6.45
CA GLY A 55 -2.10 19.24 -5.33
C GLY A 55 -1.47 17.86 -5.53
N VAL A 56 -0.43 17.59 -4.75
CA VAL A 56 0.13 16.25 -4.62
C VAL A 56 -0.89 15.43 -3.85
N ARG A 57 -1.48 14.43 -4.50
CA ARG A 57 -2.39 13.50 -3.84
C ARG A 57 -1.55 12.36 -3.26
N LYS A 58 -1.80 12.01 -1.99
CA LYS A 58 -1.26 10.78 -1.38
C LYS A 58 -2.20 9.62 -1.69
N VAL A 59 -1.66 8.50 -2.16
CA VAL A 59 -2.38 7.25 -2.40
C VAL A 59 -1.79 6.18 -1.52
N HIS A 60 -2.60 5.67 -0.58
CA HIS A 60 -2.18 4.62 0.34
C HIS A 60 -2.42 3.25 -0.31
N ALA A 61 -1.36 2.65 -0.85
CA ALA A 61 -1.43 1.42 -1.63
C ALA A 61 -1.45 0.16 -0.77
N VAL A 62 -0.71 0.15 0.35
CA VAL A 62 -0.69 -0.95 1.34
C VAL A 62 -0.83 -0.32 2.71
N LYS A 63 -1.74 -0.80 3.57
CA LYS A 63 -2.08 -0.23 4.89
C LYS A 63 -1.86 -1.26 6.00
N GLY A 64 -0.86 -1.05 6.86
CA GLY A 64 -0.64 -1.82 8.08
C GLY A 64 -0.66 -3.34 7.88
N VAL A 65 0.12 -3.83 6.90
CA VAL A 65 0.17 -5.27 6.61
C VAL A 65 1.26 -5.93 7.45
N SER A 66 0.87 -6.88 8.30
CA SER A 66 1.78 -7.75 9.05
C SER A 66 1.58 -9.21 8.69
N PHE A 67 2.65 -9.91 8.31
CA PHE A 67 2.65 -11.37 8.11
C PHE A 67 4.08 -11.93 8.21
N THR A 68 4.19 -13.23 8.50
CA THR A 68 5.45 -13.96 8.45
C THR A 68 5.32 -15.13 7.48
N ALA A 69 6.26 -15.26 6.56
CA ALA A 69 6.43 -16.43 5.71
C ALA A 69 7.56 -17.30 6.26
N TYR A 70 7.34 -18.62 6.30
CA TYR A 70 8.33 -19.58 6.75
C TYR A 70 8.95 -20.34 5.58
N ARG A 71 10.12 -20.94 5.84
CA ARG A 71 10.84 -21.77 4.87
C ARG A 71 9.94 -22.90 4.34
N GLY A 72 9.78 -22.97 3.03
CA GLY A 72 9.01 -24.00 2.33
C GLY A 72 7.51 -23.71 2.16
N GLU A 73 7.03 -22.56 2.65
CA GLU A 73 5.64 -22.15 2.45
C GLU A 73 5.42 -21.47 1.10
N ALA A 74 4.26 -21.74 0.50
CA ALA A 74 3.77 -21.03 -0.67
C ALA A 74 2.63 -20.09 -0.24
N ILE A 75 2.77 -18.79 -0.49
CA ILE A 75 1.77 -17.77 -0.15
C ILE A 75 1.13 -17.24 -1.43
N GLY A 76 -0.21 -17.26 -1.47
CA GLY A 76 -1.00 -16.62 -2.51
C GLY A 76 -1.53 -15.26 -2.06
N LEU A 77 -1.44 -14.25 -2.92
CA LEU A 77 -2.01 -12.92 -2.68
C LEU A 77 -3.15 -12.63 -3.66
N ILE A 78 -4.37 -12.51 -3.16
CA ILE A 78 -5.60 -12.33 -3.95
C ILE A 78 -6.31 -11.02 -3.63
N GLY A 79 -7.13 -10.53 -4.57
CA GLY A 79 -7.89 -9.27 -4.41
C GLY A 79 -8.18 -8.59 -5.75
N SER A 80 -9.00 -7.54 -5.75
CA SER A 80 -9.40 -6.79 -6.95
C SER A 80 -8.25 -6.03 -7.62
N ASN A 81 -8.41 -5.64 -8.90
CA ASN A 81 -7.45 -4.79 -9.59
C ASN A 81 -7.27 -3.46 -8.84
N GLY A 82 -6.02 -3.05 -8.61
CA GLY A 82 -5.71 -1.84 -7.86
C GLY A 82 -5.65 -1.98 -6.34
N SER A 83 -5.86 -3.18 -5.78
CA SER A 83 -5.84 -3.40 -4.32
C SER A 83 -4.45 -3.37 -3.66
N GLY A 84 -3.38 -3.06 -4.41
CA GLY A 84 -2.02 -2.97 -3.86
C GLY A 84 -1.19 -4.26 -3.90
N LYS A 85 -1.67 -5.34 -4.53
CA LYS A 85 -0.96 -6.65 -4.57
C LYS A 85 0.45 -6.57 -5.13
N SER A 86 0.59 -6.05 -6.35
CA SER A 86 1.91 -5.89 -6.97
C SER A 86 2.79 -4.90 -6.21
N THR A 87 2.20 -3.94 -5.51
CA THR A 87 2.92 -3.01 -4.64
C THR A 87 3.49 -3.73 -3.41
N LEU A 88 2.68 -4.58 -2.75
CA LEU A 88 3.11 -5.41 -1.64
C LEU A 88 4.22 -6.39 -2.06
N LEU A 89 4.03 -7.09 -3.18
CA LEU A 89 5.03 -8.06 -3.69
C LEU A 89 6.36 -7.38 -4.07
N LYS A 90 6.33 -6.16 -4.61
CA LYS A 90 7.54 -5.39 -4.88
C LYS A 90 8.30 -5.07 -3.60
N ALA A 91 7.60 -4.58 -2.58
CA ALA A 91 8.24 -4.28 -1.29
C ALA A 91 8.86 -5.53 -0.65
N VAL A 92 8.16 -6.68 -0.69
CA VAL A 92 8.70 -7.96 -0.21
C VAL A 92 9.94 -8.40 -1.02
N ALA A 93 9.97 -8.14 -2.32
CA ALA A 93 11.11 -8.42 -3.18
C ALA A 93 12.26 -7.39 -3.05
N GLY A 94 12.11 -6.35 -2.21
CA GLY A 94 13.10 -5.28 -2.04
C GLY A 94 13.13 -4.27 -3.19
N LEU A 95 12.00 -4.05 -3.87
CA LEU A 95 11.82 -3.13 -5.01
C LEU A 95 11.01 -1.87 -4.66
#